data_AF-A0A848HQW3-F1
#
_entry.id   AF-A0A848HQW3-F1
#
_cell.length_a   1.000
_cell.length_b   1.000
_cell.length_c   1.000
_cell.angle_alpha   90.00
_cell.angle_beta   90.00
_cell.angle_gamma   90.00
#
_symmetry.space_group_name_H-M   'P 1'
#
loop_
_entity.id
_entity.type
_entity.pdbx_description
1 polymer ?
#
loop_
_entity_poly.entity_id
_entity_poly.type
_entity_poly.pdbx_seq_one_letter_code
_entity_poly.pdbx_strand_id
1 'polypeptide(L)'
;MTWLGDAANDAIACILRHRGFTAYAAGPGIEVIKMGATTDEIAEAILDAALDELPELDVLLEDAKNLQREKWDWALPDSLLRKGYASLYLKIEEGLGWLKSYARIA
;
A
#
# COMPACT_ATOMS: atom_id res chain seq x y z
N MET A 1 -1.08 15.16 -1.51
CA MET A 1 -1.40 14.70 -0.14
C MET A 1 -2.73 13.97 -0.21
N THR A 2 -2.89 12.82 0.44
CA THR A 2 -4.00 11.89 0.17
C THR A 2 -5.27 12.17 0.99
N TRP A 3 -5.15 12.47 2.30
CA TRP A 3 -6.27 12.72 3.23
C TRP A 3 -7.32 11.59 3.33
N LEU A 4 -6.90 10.33 3.18
CA LEU A 4 -7.81 9.16 3.18
C LEU A 4 -7.90 8.42 4.54
N GLY A 5 -7.13 8.85 5.53
CA GLY A 5 -6.94 8.13 6.79
C GLY A 5 -5.97 6.94 6.68
N ASP A 6 -5.55 6.43 7.83
CA ASP A 6 -4.40 5.51 7.94
C ASP A 6 -4.57 4.22 7.12
N ALA A 7 -5.74 3.58 7.16
CA ALA A 7 -5.97 2.31 6.48
C ALA A 7 -5.89 2.40 4.94
N ALA A 8 -6.32 3.52 4.36
CA ALA A 8 -6.22 3.76 2.92
C ALA A 8 -4.81 4.24 2.53
N ASN A 9 -4.17 5.06 3.37
CA ASN A 9 -2.79 5.48 3.17
C ASN A 9 -1.82 4.29 3.25
N ASP A 10 -2.00 3.37 4.19
CA ASP A 10 -1.16 2.18 4.31
C ASP A 10 -1.41 1.21 3.15
N ALA A 11 -2.63 1.16 2.60
CA ALA A 11 -2.90 0.39 1.38
C ALA A 11 -2.09 0.91 0.18
N ILE A 12 -2.06 2.23 -0.03
CA ILE A 12 -1.22 2.83 -1.08
C ILE A 12 0.27 2.59 -0.78
N ALA A 13 0.69 2.67 0.49
CA ALA A 13 2.06 2.36 0.87
C ALA A 13 2.43 0.90 0.55
N CYS A 14 1.52 -0.07 0.75
CA CYS A 14 1.72 -1.46 0.34
C CYS A 14 1.93 -1.59 -1.17
N ILE A 15 1.13 -0.89 -1.97
CA ILE A 15 1.24 -0.89 -3.44
C ILE A 15 2.61 -0.34 -3.88
N LEU A 16 3.05 0.77 -3.27
CA LEU A 16 4.37 1.34 -3.59
C LEU A 16 5.53 0.45 -3.11
N ARG A 17 5.37 -0.22 -1.97
CA ARG A 17 6.35 -1.22 -1.49
C ARG A 17 6.49 -2.40 -2.43
N HIS A 18 5.38 -2.92 -2.94
CA HIS A 18 5.39 -3.97 -3.96
C HIS A 18 6.15 -3.54 -5.24
N ARG A 19 6.16 -2.24 -5.55
CA ARG A 19 6.95 -1.65 -6.66
C ARG A 19 8.40 -1.30 -6.30
N GLY A 20 8.87 -1.73 -5.12
CA GLY A 20 10.27 -1.54 -4.69
C GLY A 20 10.55 -0.22 -3.96
N PHE A 21 9.53 0.60 -3.68
CA PHE A 21 9.72 1.85 -2.93
C PHE A 21 9.66 1.63 -1.42
N THR A 22 10.38 2.44 -0.66
CA THR A 22 10.20 2.48 0.80
C THR A 22 9.12 3.50 1.15
N ALA A 23 7.89 3.02 1.38
CA ALA A 23 6.73 3.87 1.66
C ALA A 23 6.01 3.47 2.95
N TYR A 24 5.44 4.47 3.64
CA TYR A 24 4.63 4.28 4.86
C TYR A 24 3.57 5.37 4.98
N ALA A 25 2.45 5.01 5.62
CA ALA A 25 1.45 5.99 6.03
C ALA A 25 2.06 6.94 7.09
N ALA A 26 1.93 8.24 6.87
CA ALA A 26 2.49 9.28 7.73
C ALA A 26 1.55 10.49 7.78
N GLY A 27 1.01 10.76 8.97
CA GLY A 27 0.08 11.88 9.20
C GLY A 27 -1.08 11.89 8.20
N PRO A 28 -1.35 13.01 7.49
CA PRO A 28 -2.45 13.09 6.53
C PRO A 28 -2.18 12.37 5.19
N GLY A 29 -1.02 11.72 5.02
CA GLY A 29 -0.63 11.14 3.75
C GLY A 29 0.32 9.96 3.83
N ILE A 30 1.18 9.87 2.80
CA ILE A 30 2.15 8.82 2.61
C ILE A 30 3.50 9.49 2.42
N GLU A 31 4.51 8.97 3.10
CA GLU A 31 5.89 9.35 2.89
C GLU A 31 6.60 8.25 2.10
N VAL A 32 7.38 8.66 1.10
CA VAL A 32 8.22 7.79 0.29
C VAL A 32 9.68 8.21 0.49
N ILE A 33 10.51 7.31 0.99
CA ILE A 33 11.94 7.54 1.11
C ILE A 33 12.57 7.33 -0.27
N LYS A 34 13.15 8.41 -0.81
CA LYS A 34 13.67 8.44 -2.18
C LYS A 34 14.76 7.40 -2.45
N MET A 35 15.71 7.17 -1.52
CA MET A 35 16.78 6.15 -1.66
C MET A 35 17.50 6.13 -3.03
N GLY A 36 17.60 7.29 -3.72
CA GLY A 36 18.19 7.41 -5.06
C GLY A 36 17.16 7.68 -6.17
N ALA A 37 15.88 7.41 -5.94
CA ALA A 37 14.80 7.76 -6.85
C ALA A 37 14.50 9.26 -6.86
N THR A 38 14.18 9.77 -8.03
CA THR A 38 13.71 11.13 -8.29
C THR A 38 12.23 11.26 -7.93
N THR A 39 11.74 12.51 -7.86
CA THR A 39 10.29 12.72 -7.68
C THR A 39 9.51 12.20 -8.90
N ASP A 40 10.09 12.30 -10.10
CA ASP A 40 9.44 11.90 -11.34
C ASP A 40 9.28 10.38 -11.43
N GLU A 41 10.29 9.60 -11.04
CA GLU A 41 10.20 8.14 -10.95
C GLU A 41 9.14 7.68 -9.93
N ILE A 42 8.99 8.42 -8.81
CA ILE A 42 7.93 8.13 -7.82
C ILE A 42 6.55 8.48 -8.40
N ALA A 43 6.44 9.59 -9.14
CA ALA A 43 5.20 9.98 -9.78
C ALA A 43 4.79 8.97 -10.87
N GLU A 44 5.74 8.51 -11.69
CA GLU A 44 5.53 7.46 -12.69
C GLU A 44 5.06 6.16 -12.04
N ALA A 45 5.69 5.73 -10.93
CA ALA A 45 5.24 4.56 -10.20
C ALA A 45 3.81 4.68 -9.63
N ILE A 46 3.38 5.88 -9.24
CA ILE A 46 2.01 6.17 -8.81
C ILE A 46 1.04 6.05 -10.01
N LEU A 47 1.44 6.52 -11.18
CA LEU A 47 0.64 6.42 -12.41
C LEU A 47 0.51 4.96 -12.86
N ASP A 48 1.61 4.21 -12.89
CA ASP A 48 1.59 2.79 -13.22
C ASP A 48 0.73 2.01 -12.23
N ALA A 49 0.82 2.32 -10.93
CA ALA A 49 -0.04 1.73 -9.90
C ALA A 49 -1.53 2.00 -10.10
N ALA A 50 -1.90 3.08 -10.79
CA ALA A 50 -3.29 3.38 -11.09
C ALA A 50 -3.83 2.59 -12.30
N LEU A 51 -2.94 2.17 -13.20
CA LEU A 51 -3.27 1.51 -14.47
C LEU A 51 -3.21 -0.02 -14.38
N ASP A 52 -2.23 -0.54 -13.65
CA ASP A 52 -2.02 -1.98 -13.54
C ASP A 52 -3.10 -2.67 -12.69
N GLU A 53 -3.30 -3.96 -12.95
CA GLU A 53 -4.11 -4.81 -12.10
C GLU A 53 -3.41 -5.01 -10.75
N LEU A 54 -4.19 -4.97 -9.66
CA LEU A 54 -3.65 -5.19 -8.33
C LEU A 54 -3.22 -6.67 -8.20
N PRO A 55 -2.00 -6.95 -7.71
CA PRO A 55 -1.60 -8.33 -7.45
C PRO A 55 -2.44 -8.95 -6.33
N GLU A 56 -2.49 -10.27 -6.31
CA GLU A 56 -3.08 -11.05 -5.21
C GLU A 56 -2.48 -10.64 -3.86
N LEU A 57 -3.28 -10.72 -2.78
CA LEU A 57 -2.85 -10.25 -1.44
C LEU A 57 -1.58 -10.94 -0.94
N ASP A 58 -1.38 -12.20 -1.31
CA ASP A 58 -0.17 -12.95 -0.94
C ASP A 58 1.10 -12.36 -1.56
N VAL A 59 0.98 -11.78 -2.76
CA VAL A 59 2.07 -11.12 -3.48
C VAL A 59 2.20 -9.65 -3.04
N LEU A 60 1.08 -8.94 -2.88
CA LEU A 60 1.07 -7.55 -2.43
C LEU A 60 1.71 -7.38 -1.05
N LEU A 61 1.49 -8.34 -0.16
CA LEU A 61 1.91 -8.31 1.25
C LEU A 61 3.05 -9.30 1.54
N GLU A 62 3.80 -9.72 0.53
CA GLU A 62 4.91 -10.67 0.70
C GLU A 62 5.98 -10.13 1.66
N ASP A 63 6.42 -8.88 1.44
CA ASP A 63 7.45 -8.20 2.23
C ASP A 63 6.87 -7.37 3.40
N ALA A 64 5.56 -7.45 3.64
CA ALA A 64 4.91 -6.69 4.69
C ALA A 64 5.35 -7.19 6.08
N LYS A 65 5.76 -6.25 6.95
CA LYS A 65 6.21 -6.55 8.31
C LYS A 65 5.11 -6.26 9.32
N ASN A 66 5.19 -6.91 10.48
CA ASN A 66 4.29 -6.68 11.61
C ASN A 66 2.80 -6.96 11.29
N LEU A 67 2.53 -7.97 10.48
CA LEU A 67 1.16 -8.39 10.14
C LEU A 67 0.39 -8.97 11.33
N GLN A 68 1.09 -9.52 12.32
CA GLN A 68 0.47 -10.05 13.55
C GLN A 68 0.11 -8.88 14.48
N ARG A 69 -1.17 -8.51 14.51
CA ARG A 69 -1.69 -7.41 15.33
C ARG A 69 -2.65 -7.89 16.42
N GLU A 70 -3.37 -8.97 16.14
CA GLU A 70 -4.31 -9.60 17.07
C GLU A 70 -3.65 -10.72 17.87
N LYS A 71 -4.24 -11.03 19.03
CA LYS A 71 -3.69 -11.98 20.01
C LYS A 71 -3.37 -13.37 19.43
N TRP A 72 -4.09 -13.79 18.40
CA TRP A 72 -4.02 -15.15 17.85
C TRP A 72 -3.44 -15.22 16.44
N ASP A 73 -2.98 -14.10 15.89
CA ASP A 73 -2.43 -14.04 14.53
C ASP A 73 -1.21 -14.95 14.34
N TRP A 74 -0.44 -15.18 15.41
CA TRP A 74 0.72 -16.09 15.41
C TRP A 74 0.36 -17.54 15.08
N ALA A 75 -0.90 -17.94 15.27
CA ALA A 75 -1.37 -19.29 15.00
C ALA A 75 -1.94 -19.45 13.57
N LEU A 76 -2.06 -18.37 12.80
CA LEU A 76 -2.59 -18.40 11.45
C LEU A 76 -1.51 -18.80 10.43
N PRO A 77 -1.85 -19.60 9.40
CA PRO A 77 -1.00 -19.74 8.22
C PRO A 77 -0.80 -18.38 7.52
N ASP A 78 0.38 -18.14 6.95
CA ASP A 78 0.77 -16.85 6.36
C ASP A 78 -0.28 -16.27 5.37
N SER A 79 -0.84 -17.09 4.48
CA SER A 79 -1.85 -16.62 3.53
C SER A 79 -3.14 -16.16 4.23
N LEU A 80 -3.54 -16.84 5.30
CA LEU A 80 -4.70 -16.44 6.09
C LEU A 80 -4.41 -15.19 6.93
N LEU A 81 -3.19 -15.07 7.45
CA LEU A 81 -2.72 -13.87 8.15
C LEU A 81 -2.77 -12.63 7.24
N ARG A 82 -2.27 -12.72 6.01
CA ARG A 82 -2.32 -11.63 5.03
C ARG A 82 -3.75 -11.24 4.67
N LYS A 83 -4.62 -12.22 4.44
CA LYS A 83 -6.05 -11.98 4.16
C LYS A 83 -6.76 -11.32 5.34
N GLY A 84 -6.52 -11.80 6.56
CA GLY A 84 -7.05 -11.21 7.79
C GLY A 84 -6.58 -9.78 7.99
N TYR A 85 -5.27 -9.55 7.86
CA TYR A 85 -4.67 -8.22 7.97
C TYR A 85 -5.27 -7.26 6.94
N ALA A 86 -5.31 -7.66 5.66
CA ALA A 86 -5.86 -6.83 4.60
C ALA A 86 -7.33 -6.49 4.85
N SER A 87 -8.14 -7.48 5.26
CA SER A 87 -9.55 -7.28 5.53
C SER A 87 -9.83 -6.34 6.70
N LEU A 88 -8.96 -6.30 7.72
CA LEU A 88 -9.19 -5.53 8.95
C LEU A 88 -8.54 -4.15 8.92
N TYR A 89 -7.38 -4.01 8.27
CA TYR A 89 -6.54 -2.83 8.41
C TYR A 89 -6.25 -2.11 7.10
N LEU A 90 -6.58 -2.68 5.95
CA LEU A 90 -6.35 -2.03 4.66
C LEU A 90 -7.67 -1.66 3.99
N LYS A 91 -7.72 -0.44 3.48
CA LYS A 91 -8.78 -0.01 2.56
C LYS A 91 -8.23 0.09 1.14
N ILE A 92 -7.99 -1.07 0.55
CA ILE A 92 -7.34 -1.22 -0.75
C ILE A 92 -8.11 -0.48 -1.86
N GLU A 93 -9.43 -0.64 -1.92
CA GLU A 93 -10.26 0.03 -2.92
C GLU A 93 -10.25 1.56 -2.79
N GLU A 94 -10.22 2.08 -1.56
CA GLU A 94 -10.13 3.53 -1.31
C GLU A 94 -8.76 4.06 -1.75
N GLY A 95 -7.68 3.33 -1.44
CA GLY A 95 -6.33 3.65 -1.88
C GLY A 95 -6.17 3.63 -3.41
N LEU A 96 -6.65 2.58 -4.06
CA LEU A 96 -6.67 2.46 -5.53
C LEU A 96 -7.54 3.54 -6.17
N GLY A 97 -8.69 3.86 -5.59
CA GLY A 97 -9.55 4.93 -6.04
C GLY A 97 -8.82 6.28 -6.05
N TRP A 98 -8.03 6.55 -5.00
CA TRP A 98 -7.20 7.74 -4.94
C TRP A 98 -6.12 7.76 -6.02
N LEU A 99 -5.36 6.67 -6.19
CA LEU A 99 -4.34 6.55 -7.25
C LEU A 99 -4.93 6.84 -8.63
N LYS A 100 -6.09 6.25 -8.93
CA LYS A 100 -6.83 6.48 -10.19
C LYS A 100 -7.32 7.92 -10.35
N SER A 101 -7.73 8.57 -9.26
CA SER A 101 -8.10 9.99 -9.29
C SER A 101 -6.89 10.90 -9.52
N TYR A 102 -5.75 10.58 -8.94
CA TYR A 102 -4.50 11.30 -9.12
C TYR A 102 -4.01 11.20 -10.56
N ALA A 103 -4.05 10.00 -11.15
CA ALA A 103 -3.66 9.77 -12.54
C ALA A 103 -4.54 10.49 -13.58
N ARG A 104 -5.73 10.96 -13.20
CA ARG A 104 -6.59 11.76 -14.09
C ARG A 104 -6.23 13.25 -14.13
N ILE A 105 -5.49 13.73 -13.13
CA ILE A 105 -5.16 15.16 -12.96
C ILE A 105 -3.66 15.45 -13.03
N ALA A 106 -2.83 14.41 -13.04
CA ALA A 106 -1.39 14.46 -13.26
C ALA A 106 -1.09 14.56 -14.76
#